data_AF-A0A9W7L2P5-F1
#
_entry.id   AF-A0A9W7L2P5-F1
#
_cell.length_a   1.000
_cell.length_b   1.000
_cell.length_c   1.000
_cell.angle_alpha   90.00
_cell.angle_beta   90.00
_cell.angle_gamma   90.00
#
_symmetry.space_group_name_H-M   'P 1'
#
loop_
_entity.id
_entity.type
_entity.pdbx_description
1 polymer ?
#
loop_
_entity_poly.entity_id
_entity_poly.type
_entity_poly.pdbx_seq_one_letter_code
_entity_poly.pdbx_strand_id
1 'polypeptide(L)'
;MNRTEISCTMPESPPSTPVAEKKEPAKKAPTNMRATTPGKRDPTSARVIEGLKLLYHEKLHPIEAKYAFGSFHYQPISDAEIEAKPQVLLVGQYSTGKTTFISHLLKEPYPNAHI
;
A
#
# COMPACT_ATOMS: atom_id res chain seq x y z
N MET A 1 -3.15 13.01 54.30
CA MET A 1 -4.57 13.13 53.90
C MET A 1 -4.74 14.54 53.36
N ASN A 2 -4.87 14.83 52.07
CA ASN A 2 -5.81 14.27 51.09
C ASN A 2 -5.22 14.28 49.67
N ARG A 3 -5.56 13.22 48.91
CA ARG A 3 -5.50 13.15 47.45
C ARG A 3 -6.47 14.18 46.88
N THR A 4 -6.04 14.92 45.87
CA THR A 4 -6.96 15.49 44.88
C THR A 4 -6.37 15.22 43.50
N GLU A 5 -7.04 14.34 42.77
CA GLU A 5 -6.81 14.06 41.37
C GLU A 5 -7.08 15.32 40.55
N ILE A 6 -6.26 15.59 39.54
CA ILE A 6 -6.67 16.44 38.42
C ILE A 6 -6.62 15.58 37.17
N SER A 7 -7.83 15.09 36.87
CA SER A 7 -8.31 14.55 35.61
C SER A 7 -7.62 15.17 34.39
N CYS A 8 -6.95 14.35 33.60
CA CYS A 8 -6.53 14.71 32.24
C CYS A 8 -7.76 14.50 31.36
N THR A 9 -8.60 15.51 31.26
CA THR A 9 -9.78 15.55 30.39
C THR A 9 -9.34 15.47 28.93
N MET A 10 -9.81 14.42 28.25
CA MET A 10 -9.75 14.25 26.80
C MET A 10 -10.38 15.47 26.11
N PRO A 11 -9.75 16.08 25.09
CA PRO A 11 -10.50 16.88 24.15
C PRO A 11 -11.36 15.96 23.27
N GLU A 12 -12.67 16.20 23.29
CA GLU A 12 -13.64 15.60 22.37
C GLU A 12 -13.17 15.74 20.92
N SER A 13 -13.26 14.64 20.18
CA SER A 13 -13.13 14.64 18.73
C SER A 13 -14.34 15.35 18.11
N PRO A 14 -14.15 16.35 17.24
CA PRO A 14 -15.27 16.91 16.51
C PRO A 14 -15.82 15.87 15.51
N PRO A 15 -17.15 15.88 15.28
CA PRO A 15 -17.86 14.84 14.54
C PRO A 15 -17.47 14.79 13.06
N SER A 16 -17.45 13.57 12.55
CA SER A 16 -17.35 13.21 11.13
C SER A 16 -18.35 13.98 10.28
N THR A 17 -17.86 14.92 9.47
CA THR A 17 -18.62 15.46 8.35
C THR A 17 -18.52 14.51 7.16
N PRO A 18 -19.66 14.17 6.50
CA PRO A 18 -19.65 13.35 5.29
C PRO A 18 -19.13 14.21 4.14
N VAL A 19 -17.97 13.87 3.59
CA VAL A 19 -17.52 14.46 2.33
C VAL A 19 -18.41 13.88 1.23
N ALA A 20 -19.34 14.72 0.77
CA ALA A 20 -20.28 14.42 -0.28
C ALA A 20 -19.56 14.05 -1.59
N GLU A 21 -19.87 12.83 -2.06
CA GLU A 21 -19.58 12.33 -3.39
C GLU A 21 -20.30 13.21 -4.43
N LYS A 22 -19.54 13.98 -5.21
CA LYS A 22 -20.07 14.71 -6.37
C LYS A 22 -19.77 13.89 -7.63
N LYS A 23 -20.84 13.42 -8.26
CA LYS A 23 -20.90 12.55 -9.44
C LYS A 23 -21.07 13.40 -10.70
N GLU A 24 -20.18 13.30 -11.69
CA GLU A 24 -20.40 13.73 -13.09
C GLU A 24 -19.33 13.11 -14.04
N PRO A 25 -19.56 12.98 -15.36
CA PRO A 25 -19.78 11.67 -15.97
C PRO A 25 -18.70 11.21 -16.96
N ALA A 26 -18.80 9.93 -17.29
CA ALA A 26 -18.00 9.11 -18.19
C ALA A 26 -17.46 9.80 -19.46
N LYS A 27 -16.14 9.70 -19.65
CA LYS A 27 -15.53 9.57 -20.97
C LYS A 27 -14.76 8.25 -21.04
N LYS A 28 -15.26 7.36 -21.89
CA LYS A 28 -14.70 6.04 -22.21
C LYS A 28 -13.30 6.17 -22.81
N ALA A 29 -12.33 5.47 -22.23
CA ALA A 29 -11.08 5.09 -22.86
C ALA A 29 -10.84 3.59 -22.60
N PRO A 30 -10.23 2.87 -23.55
CA PRO A 30 -10.51 1.46 -23.77
C PRO A 30 -10.01 0.55 -22.66
N THR A 31 -10.92 -0.31 -22.22
CA THR A 31 -10.69 -1.58 -21.54
C THR A 31 -9.65 -2.40 -22.31
N ASN A 32 -8.41 -2.39 -21.85
CA ASN A 32 -7.58 -3.60 -21.87
C ASN A 32 -6.44 -3.49 -20.86
N MET A 33 -6.77 -3.43 -19.57
CA MET A 33 -5.80 -3.81 -18.55
C MET A 33 -5.74 -5.33 -18.59
N ARG A 34 -4.81 -5.85 -19.42
CA ARG A 34 -4.44 -7.26 -19.45
C ARG A 34 -4.27 -7.71 -18.00
N ALA A 35 -5.18 -8.55 -17.52
CA ALA A 35 -5.08 -9.20 -16.23
C ALA A 35 -3.64 -9.71 -16.13
N THR A 36 -2.86 -9.19 -15.19
CA THR A 36 -1.53 -9.74 -14.96
C THR A 36 -1.76 -11.12 -14.36
N THR A 37 -1.84 -12.12 -15.23
CA THR A 37 -1.96 -13.53 -14.89
C THR A 37 -1.03 -13.79 -13.72
N PRO A 38 -1.53 -14.33 -12.59
CA PRO A 38 -0.72 -14.54 -11.42
C PRO A 38 0.42 -15.47 -11.80
N GLY A 39 1.63 -14.90 -11.91
CA GLY A 39 2.85 -15.68 -12.06
C GLY A 39 2.88 -16.69 -10.92
N LYS A 40 3.01 -17.97 -11.27
CA LYS A 40 2.97 -19.08 -10.32
C LYS A 40 4.05 -18.84 -9.26
N ARG A 41 3.64 -18.47 -8.04
CA ARG A 41 4.55 -18.28 -6.91
C ARG A 41 5.10 -19.63 -6.47
N ASP A 42 6.32 -19.64 -5.96
CA ASP A 42 6.88 -20.83 -5.32
C ASP A 42 6.01 -21.20 -4.10
N PRO A 43 5.65 -22.49 -3.91
CA PRO A 43 4.79 -22.92 -2.82
C PRO A 43 5.38 -22.60 -1.43
N THR A 44 6.70 -22.51 -1.32
CA THR A 44 7.40 -22.12 -0.09
C THR A 44 7.14 -20.65 0.24
N SER A 45 7.22 -19.77 -0.77
CA SER A 45 6.97 -18.34 -0.59
C SER A 45 5.54 -18.06 -0.14
N ALA A 46 4.57 -18.80 -0.69
CA ALA A 46 3.16 -18.66 -0.31
C ALA A 46 2.95 -18.96 1.19
N ARG A 47 3.55 -20.04 1.69
CA ARG A 47 3.48 -20.40 3.13
C ARG A 47 4.11 -19.36 4.04
N VAL A 48 5.25 -18.78 3.62
CA VAL A 48 5.90 -17.71 4.38
C VAL A 48 5.02 -16.46 4.44
N ILE A 49 4.41 -16.06 3.32
CA ILE A 49 3.50 -14.92 3.25
C ILE A 49 2.31 -15.12 4.18
N GLU A 50 1.70 -16.31 4.20
CA GLU A 50 0.61 -16.63 5.13
C GLU A 50 1.04 -16.53 6.60
N GLY A 51 2.22 -17.05 6.94
CA GLY A 51 2.78 -16.93 8.28
C GLY A 51 3.03 -15.48 8.70
N LEU A 52 3.53 -14.65 7.79
CA LEU A 52 3.75 -13.22 8.04
C LEU A 52 2.44 -12.46 8.25
N LYS A 53 1.39 -12.77 7.47
CA LYS A 53 0.06 -12.18 7.67
C LYS A 53 -0.47 -12.49 9.08
N LEU A 54 -0.42 -13.76 9.47
CA LEU A 54 -0.88 -14.19 10.81
C LEU A 54 -0.10 -13.47 11.93
N LEU A 55 1.23 -13.41 11.81
CA LEU A 55 2.08 -12.77 12.80
C LEU A 55 1.81 -11.26 12.92
N TYR A 56 1.57 -10.58 11.79
CA TYR A 56 1.23 -9.16 11.77
C TYR A 56 -0.06 -8.87 12.54
N HIS A 57 -1.12 -9.63 12.25
CA HIS A 57 -2.42 -9.47 12.93
C HIS A 57 -2.37 -9.84 14.42
N GLU A 58 -1.63 -10.89 14.79
CA GLU A 58 -1.57 -11.36 16.18
C GLU A 58 -0.73 -10.44 17.09
N LYS A 59 0.40 -9.93 16.59
CA LYS A 59 1.39 -9.24 17.43
C LYS A 59 1.53 -7.75 17.13
N LEU A 60 1.58 -7.36 15.85
CA LEU A 60 1.90 -5.97 15.46
C LEU A 60 0.67 -5.07 15.46
N HIS A 61 -0.43 -5.52 14.86
CA HIS A 61 -1.68 -4.76 14.79
C HIS A 61 -2.20 -4.24 16.15
N PRO A 62 -2.24 -5.03 17.25
CA PRO A 62 -2.69 -4.51 18.55
C PRO A 62 -1.76 -3.44 19.15
N ILE A 63 -0.46 -3.48 18.82
CA ILE A 63 0.51 -2.48 19.27
C ILE A 63 0.32 -1.19 18.48
N GLU A 64 0.16 -1.28 17.16
CA GLU A 64 -0.11 -0.13 16.29
C GLU A 64 -1.38 0.62 16.70
N ALA A 65 -2.44 -0.12 17.04
CA ALA A 65 -3.70 0.43 17.53
C ALA A 65 -3.55 1.11 18.90
N LYS A 66 -2.81 0.49 19.84
CA LYS A 66 -2.60 1.02 21.19
C LYS A 66 -1.86 2.36 21.19
N TYR A 67 -0.92 2.55 20.27
CA TYR A 67 -0.10 3.75 20.17
C TYR A 67 -0.52 4.71 19.06
N ALA A 68 -1.68 4.47 18.41
CA ALA A 68 -2.20 5.28 17.31
C ALA A 68 -1.15 5.55 16.20
N PHE A 69 -0.38 4.52 15.84
CA PHE A 69 0.80 4.66 14.98
C PHE A 69 0.47 5.23 13.59
N GLY A 70 -0.75 4.94 13.10
CA GLY A 70 -1.30 5.47 11.85
C GLY A 70 -1.36 7.00 11.75
N SER A 71 -1.36 7.72 12.88
CA SER A 71 -1.43 9.18 12.89
C SER A 71 -0.07 9.86 12.78
N PHE A 72 1.03 9.13 12.95
CA PHE A 72 2.37 9.71 13.09
C PHE A 72 3.35 9.31 11.98
N HIS A 73 3.32 8.06 11.52
CA HIS A 73 4.34 7.56 10.59
C HIS A 73 3.74 6.86 9.38
N TYR A 74 3.07 5.72 9.59
CA TYR A 74 2.61 4.84 8.50
C TYR A 74 1.24 4.27 8.81
N GLN A 75 0.40 4.15 7.78
CA GLN A 75 -0.88 3.44 7.88
C GLN A 75 -0.65 1.95 8.18
N PRO A 76 -1.64 1.25 8.78
CA PRO A 76 -1.57 -0.19 8.97
C PRO A 76 -1.31 -0.91 7.65
N ILE A 77 -0.43 -1.92 7.69
CA ILE A 77 -0.06 -2.71 6.52
C ILE A 77 -1.27 -3.55 6.11
N SER A 78 -1.66 -3.46 4.83
CA SER A 78 -2.76 -4.26 4.30
C SER A 78 -2.30 -5.65 3.84
N ASP A 79 -3.20 -6.64 3.91
CA ASP A 79 -2.89 -8.00 3.43
C ASP A 79 -2.49 -8.02 1.94
N ALA A 80 -2.99 -7.06 1.17
CA ALA A 80 -2.68 -6.88 -0.24
C ALA A 80 -1.25 -6.37 -0.46
N GLU A 81 -0.71 -5.55 0.46
CA GLU A 81 0.68 -5.10 0.41
C GLU A 81 1.65 -6.24 0.72
N ILE A 82 1.32 -7.12 1.66
CA ILE A 82 2.13 -8.30 2.01
C ILE A 82 2.12 -9.32 0.84
N GLU A 83 1.01 -9.41 0.10
CA GLU A 83 0.86 -10.30 -1.04
C GLU A 83 1.29 -9.68 -2.38
N ALA A 84 1.64 -8.38 -2.38
CA ALA A 84 1.95 -7.65 -3.59
C ALA A 84 3.10 -8.30 -4.37
N LYS A 85 3.04 -8.16 -5.69
CA LYS A 85 4.15 -8.60 -6.55
C LYS A 85 5.37 -7.73 -6.24
N PRO A 86 6.58 -8.31 -6.19
CA PRO A 86 7.80 -7.55 -5.93
C PRO A 86 7.94 -6.45 -7.00
N GLN A 87 8.23 -5.23 -6.55
CA GLN A 87 8.36 -4.04 -7.39
C GLN A 87 9.84 -3.64 -7.52
N VAL A 88 10.23 -3.19 -8.70
CA VAL A 88 11.58 -2.68 -8.97
C VAL A 88 11.47 -1.25 -9.47
N LEU A 89 12.11 -0.31 -8.77
CA LEU A 89 12.16 1.10 -9.13
C LEU A 89 13.51 1.46 -9.74
N LEU A 90 13.51 1.98 -10.97
CA LEU A 90 14.71 2.45 -11.65
C LEU A 90 14.80 3.98 -11.58
N VAL A 91 15.86 4.51 -10.97
CA VAL A 91 16.11 5.94 -10.81
C VAL A 91 17.42 6.33 -11.50
N GLY A 92 17.44 7.48 -12.16
CA GLY A 92 18.63 8.01 -12.83
C GLY A 92 18.31 9.19 -13.75
N GLN A 93 19.32 9.96 -14.10
CA GLN A 93 19.19 11.14 -14.98
C GLN A 93 18.71 10.78 -16.40
N TYR A 94 18.38 11.80 -17.20
CA TYR A 94 17.97 11.60 -18.58
C TYR A 94 19.05 10.86 -19.39
N SER A 95 18.63 10.09 -20.39
CA SER A 95 19.53 9.36 -21.30
C SER A 95 20.44 8.30 -20.68
N THR A 96 20.22 7.89 -19.42
CA THR A 96 20.94 6.77 -18.79
C THR A 96 20.42 5.38 -19.18
N GLY A 97 19.53 5.29 -20.17
CA GLY A 97 19.03 4.01 -20.69
C GLY A 97 18.02 3.29 -19.79
N LYS A 98 17.33 3.96 -18.85
CA LYS A 98 16.30 3.33 -17.99
C LYS A 98 15.22 2.59 -18.78
N THR A 99 14.65 3.25 -19.78
CA THR A 99 13.65 2.68 -20.70
C THR A 99 14.24 1.53 -21.52
N THR A 100 15.47 1.72 -22.00
CA THR A 100 16.20 0.70 -22.77
C THR A 100 16.46 -0.54 -21.93
N PHE A 101 16.79 -0.38 -20.66
CA PHE A 101 17.06 -1.47 -19.73
C PHE A 101 15.81 -2.32 -19.47
N ILE A 102 14.66 -1.68 -19.25
CA ILE A 102 13.38 -2.41 -19.07
C ILE A 102 13.04 -3.19 -20.35
N SER A 103 13.18 -2.55 -21.52
CA SER A 103 12.94 -3.21 -22.81
C SER A 103 13.93 -4.36 -23.06
N HIS A 104 15.18 -4.22 -22.60
CA HIS A 104 16.20 -5.26 -22.69
C HIS A 104 15.85 -6.48 -21.82
N LEU A 105 15.34 -6.26 -20.60
CA LEU A 105 14.89 -7.35 -19.72
C LEU A 105 13.65 -8.06 -20.26
N LEU A 106 12.68 -7.31 -20.79
CA LEU A 106 11.43 -7.85 -21.32
C LEU A 106 11.59 -8.47 -22.71
N LYS A 107 12.67 -8.14 -23.43
CA LYS A 107 12.91 -8.50 -24.85
C LYS A 107 11.81 -8.02 -25.80
N GLU A 108 10.93 -7.14 -25.34
CA GLU A 108 9.77 -6.61 -26.05
C GLU A 108 9.59 -5.13 -25.67
N PRO A 109 9.17 -4.25 -26.61
CA PRO A 109 8.76 -2.90 -26.27
C PRO A 109 7.51 -2.91 -25.40
N TYR A 110 7.52 -2.18 -24.29
CA TYR A 110 6.35 -2.01 -23.41
C TYR A 110 5.61 -0.70 -23.73
N PRO A 111 4.29 -0.64 -23.52
CA PRO A 111 3.50 0.56 -23.81
C PRO A 111 3.98 1.77 -23.00
N ASN A 112 3.92 2.96 -23.61
CA ASN A 112 4.38 4.23 -23.02
C ASN A 112 5.89 4.29 -22.69
N ALA A 113 6.72 3.45 -23.30
CA ALA A 113 8.18 3.51 -23.16
C ALA A 113 8.78 4.80 -23.75
N HIS A 114 8.15 5.37 -24.78
CA HIS A 114 8.55 6.63 -25.41
C HIS A 114 7.51 7.70 -25.11
N ILE A 115 7.93 8.76 -24.42
CA ILE A 115 7.20 10.02 -24.21
C ILE A 115 8.13 11.14 -24.64
#